data_AF-A0A0F9D217-F1
#
_entry.id   AF-A0A0F9D217-F1
#
_cell.length_a   1.000
_cell.length_b   1.000
_cell.length_c   1.000
_cell.angle_alpha   90.00
_cell.angle_beta   90.00
_cell.angle_gamma   90.00
#
_symmetry.space_group_name_H-M   'P 1'
#
loop_
_entity.id
_entity.type
_entity.pdbx_description
1 polymer ?
#
loop_
_entity_poly.entity_id
_entity_poly.type
_entity_poly.pdbx_seq_one_letter_code
_entity_poly.pdbx_strand_id
1 'polypeptide(L)' 'MTKWYLISAEDAELIQTGLTRLKESSHERSFVGTVVDDIRHTLTTGLHATEAVPEDFRNE' A
#
# COMPACT_ATOMS: atom_id res chain seq x y z
N MET A 1 -20.81 -6.53 4.16
CA MET A 1 -20.26 -6.38 2.79
C MET A 1 -18.79 -6.00 2.93
N THR A 2 -17.89 -6.79 2.38
CA THR A 2 -16.45 -6.47 2.34
C THR A 2 -16.22 -5.46 1.22
N LYS A 3 -15.65 -4.29 1.54
CA LYS A 3 -15.23 -3.32 0.51
C LYS A 3 -13.89 -3.76 -0.04
N TRP A 4 -13.84 -3.96 -1.35
CA TRP A 4 -12.61 -4.33 -2.05
C TRP A 4 -12.00 -3.06 -2.62
N TYR A 5 -10.75 -2.78 -2.25
CA TYR A 5 -9.98 -1.66 -2.77
C TYR A 5 -8.99 -2.23 -3.79
N LEU A 6 -9.06 -1.71 -5.01
CA LEU A 6 -8.19 -2.09 -6.11
C LEU A 6 -7.08 -1.05 -6.23
N ILE A 7 -5.84 -1.52 -6.31
CA ILE A 7 -4.68 -0.71 -6.62
C ILE A 7 -3.95 -1.37 -7.79
N SER A 8 -3.34 -0.56 -8.67
CA SER A 8 -2.44 -1.09 -9.68
C SER A 8 -1.18 -1.67 -9.03
N ALA A 9 -0.56 -2.68 -9.65
CA ALA A 9 0.71 -3.21 -9.16
C ALA A 9 1.82 -2.14 -9.12
N GLU A 10 1.84 -1.24 -10.11
CA GLU A 10 2.80 -0.13 -10.19
C GLU A 10 2.65 0.86 -9.02
N ASP A 11 1.42 1.29 -8.71
CA ASP A 11 1.17 2.19 -7.59
C ASP A 11 1.50 1.52 -6.25
N ALA A 12 1.19 0.23 -6.11
CA ALA A 12 1.55 -0.53 -4.92
C ALA A 12 3.07 -0.60 -4.71
N GLU A 13 3.85 -0.76 -5.79
CA GLU A 13 5.32 -0.77 -5.74
C GLU A 13 5.90 0.62 -5.40
N LEU A 14 5.34 1.68 -6.00
CA LEU A 14 5.72 3.07 -5.69
C LEU A 14 5.49 3.41 -4.21
N ILE A 15 4.33 3.04 -3.66
CA ILE A 15 4.01 3.26 -2.25
C ILE A 15 4.95 2.45 -1.35
N GLN A 16 5.18 1.16 -1.66
CA GLN A 16 6.11 0.33 -0.88
C GLN A 16 7.54 0.89 -0.87
N THR A 17 7.99 1.44 -1.99
CA THR A 17 9.30 2.09 -2.11
C THR A 17 9.38 3.33 -1.23
N GLY A 18 8.36 4.21 -1.28
CA GLY A 18 8.31 5.41 -0.44
C GLY A 18 8.28 5.07 1.05
N LEU A 19 7.48 4.08 1.45
CA LEU A 19 7.38 3.60 2.82
C LEU A 19 8.72 3.04 3.33
N THR A 20 9.44 2.29 2.50
CA THR A 20 10.76 1.75 2.87
C THR A 20 11.75 2.86 3.16
N ARG A 21 11.82 3.89 2.30
CA ARG A 21 12.69 5.07 2.53
C ARG A 21 12.31 5.84 3.81
N LEU A 22 11.02 5.99 4.08
CA LEU A 22 10.55 6.61 5.32
C LEU A 22 11.00 5.82 6.55
N LYS A 23 10.88 4.48 6.50
CA LYS A 23 11.33 3.60 7.59
C LYS A 23 12.83 3.73 7.83
N GLU A 24 13.63 3.69 6.77
CA GLU A 24 15.09 3.83 6.84
C GLU A 24 15.54 5.19 7.38
N SER A 25 14.80 6.26 7.06
CA SER A 25 15.07 7.61 7.58
C SER A 25 14.60 7.82 9.03
N SER A 26 13.74 6.92 9.54
CA SER A 26 13.20 6.96 10.89
C SER A 26 14.07 6.10 11.82
N HIS A 27 14.33 6.57 13.04
CA HIS A 27 15.05 5.75 14.02
C HIS A 27 14.26 4.44 14.27
N GLU A 28 14.95 3.29 14.26
CA GLU A 28 14.34 2.00 14.60
C GLU A 28 13.62 2.13 15.96
N ARG A 29 12.34 1.74 16.00
CA ARG A 29 11.37 1.89 17.13
C ARG A 29 10.67 3.25 17.25
N SER A 30 10.82 4.17 16.30
CA SER A 30 9.92 5.33 16.26
C SER A 30 8.49 4.90 15.89
N PHE A 31 7.50 5.62 16.41
CA PHE A 31 6.07 5.47 16.04
C PHE A 31 5.86 5.43 14.52
N VAL A 32 6.68 6.17 13.76
CA VAL A 32 6.65 6.21 12.29
C VAL A 32 6.98 4.84 11.69
N GLY A 33 7.95 4.11 12.25
CA GLY A 33 8.32 2.78 11.77
C GLY A 33 7.18 1.76 11.92
N THR A 34 6.44 1.81 13.04
CA THR A 34 5.27 0.96 13.27
C THR A 34 4.13 1.28 12.30
N VAL A 35 3.82 2.57 12.11
CA VAL A 35 2.78 3.00 11.15
C VAL A 35 3.14 2.56 9.72
N VAL A 36 4.42 2.66 9.34
CA VAL A 36 4.89 2.18 8.04
C VAL A 36 4.66 0.68 7.88
N ASP A 37 4.96 -0.12 8.91
CA ASP A 37 4.75 -1.57 8.87
C ASP A 37 3.27 -1.94 8.76
N ASP A 38 2.38 -1.23 9.46
CA ASP A 38 0.93 -1.44 9.37
C ASP A 38 0.38 -1.10 7.98
N ILE A 39 0.88 -0.03 7.35
CA ILE A 39 0.51 0.34 5.99
C ILE A 39 1.00 -0.73 5.01
N ARG A 40 2.25 -1.18 5.11
CA ARG A 40 2.79 -2.25 4.25
C ARG A 40 2.01 -3.56 4.38
N HIS A 41 1.65 -3.93 5.61
CA HIS A 41 0.83 -5.10 5.87
C HIS A 41 -0.53 -4.96 5.16
N THR A 42 -1.21 -3.82 5.33
CA THR A 42 -2.50 -3.54 4.69
C THR A 42 -2.43 -3.56 3.17
N LEU A 43 -1.37 -3.01 2.57
CA LEU A 43 -1.15 -3.06 1.12
C LEU A 43 -0.99 -4.50 0.63
N THR A 44 -0.40 -5.38 1.44
CA THR A 44 -0.12 -6.78 1.07
C THR A 44 -1.31 -7.70 1.33
N THR A 45 -2.06 -7.49 2.40
CA THR A 45 -3.12 -8.40 2.87
C THR A 45 -4.53 -7.88 2.63
N GLY A 46 -4.70 -6.56 2.51
CA GLY A 46 -6.00 -5.89 2.38
C GLY A 46 -6.33 -5.39 0.98
N LEU A 47 -5.34 -5.26 0.09
CA LEU A 47 -5.55 -4.85 -1.30
C LEU A 47 -5.38 -6.03 -2.25
N HIS A 48 -6.31 -6.19 -3.19
CA HIS A 48 -6.07 -7.05 -4.33
C HIS A 48 -5.29 -6.24 -5.37
N ALA A 49 -4.01 -6.56 -5.54
CA ALA A 49 -3.21 -6.03 -6.63
C ALA A 49 -3.71 -6.63 -7.95
N THR A 50 -3.94 -5.76 -8.94
CA THR A 50 -4.32 -6.17 -10.30
C THR A 50 -3.33 -5.57 -11.29
N GLU A 51 -3.07 -6.27 -12.39
CA GLU A 51 -2.20 -5.76 -13.46
C GLU A 51 -2.78 -4.49 -14.10
N ALA A 52 -4.11 -4.39 -14.17
CA ALA A 52 -4.82 -3.19 -14.57
C ALA A 52 -6.12 -3.09 -13.76
N VAL A 53 -6.38 -1.93 -13.16
CA VAL A 53 -7.67 -1.64 -12.54
C VAL A 53 -8.75 -1.85 -13.61
N PRO A 54 -9.71 -2.79 -13.41
CA PRO A 54 -10.75 -3.08 -14.39
C PRO A 54 -11.50 -1.80 -14.76
N GLU A 55 -11.86 -1.63 -16.04
CA GLU A 55 -12.49 -0.40 -16.54
C GLU A 55 -13.77 -0.03 -15.77
N ASP A 56 -14.50 -1.03 -15.28
CA ASP A 56 -15.72 -0.88 -14.47
C ASP A 56 -15.50 -0.09 -13.16
N PHE A 57 -14.25 0.02 -12.68
CA PHE A 57 -13.90 0.75 -11.46
C PHE A 57 -13.33 2.15 -11.73
N ARG A 58 -13.14 2.55 -12.99
CA ARG A 58 -12.55 3.85 -13.34
C ARG A 58 -13.55 5.01 -13.37
N ASN A 59 -14.86 4.75 -13.23
CA ASN A 59 -15.92 5.72 -13.52
C ASN A 59 -17.03 5.84 -12.45
N GLU A 60 -16.72 5.73 -11.16
CA GLU A 60 -17.63 6.13 -10.07
C GLU A 60 -17.10 7.33 -9.27
#